data_AF-A0A7V4Q5U6-F1
#
_entry.id   AF-A0A7V4Q5U6-F1
#
_cell.length_a   1.000
_cell.length_b   1.000
_cell.length_c   1.000
_cell.angle_alpha   90.00
_cell.angle_beta   90.00
_cell.angle_gamma   90.00
#
_symmetry.space_group_name_H-M   'P 1'
#
loop_
_entity.id
_entity.type
_entity.pdbx_description
1 polymer ?
#
loop_
_entity_poly.entity_id
_entity_poly.type
_entity_poly.pdbx_seq_one_letter_code
_entity_poly.pdbx_strand_id
1 'polypeptide(L)'
;SHFKCHELTGFGGTLKNLGMGCSSRSGKMQQHSTVAPKVAEKFCTGCAVCLKSCAHAAIAIIEGKAQVDPAACVGCGRCITSCLTKAITIQWNESAPLVMRKMGEYAKGAVFGKGGKTLFLNFITQVSPACDCYGHADAPIVNDIGICASTDPVAIDQACADLVNNARGNQDTALASGHEPGGDKFRGVHPKIDWEVQLEHGEKIGLGSRQYELVRL
;
A
#
# COMPACT_ATOMS: atom_id res chain seq x y z
N SER A 1 5.61 4.50 -11.47
CA SER A 1 4.40 4.55 -10.63
C SER A 1 3.57 5.75 -11.00
N HIS A 2 2.24 5.64 -10.97
CA HIS A 2 1.39 6.80 -10.75
C HIS A 2 1.55 7.26 -9.30
N PHE A 3 1.80 8.56 -9.06
CA PHE A 3 1.91 9.17 -7.74
C PHE A 3 0.61 9.88 -7.37
N LYS A 4 0.02 9.50 -6.22
CA LYS A 4 -1.35 9.83 -5.81
C LYS A 4 -1.50 9.68 -4.29
N CYS A 5 -2.60 10.15 -3.72
CA CYS A 5 -2.91 9.92 -2.32
C CYS A 5 -3.25 8.44 -2.04
N HIS A 6 -3.23 8.07 -0.76
CA HIS A 6 -3.57 6.72 -0.32
C HIS A 6 -4.11 6.73 1.10
N GLU A 7 -5.24 6.06 1.32
CA GLU A 7 -5.99 6.07 2.58
C GLU A 7 -5.25 5.44 3.77
N LEU A 8 -4.30 4.53 3.51
CA LEU A 8 -3.49 3.88 4.56
C LEU A 8 -2.04 4.37 4.67
N THR A 9 -1.53 5.09 3.67
CA THR A 9 -0.10 5.46 3.60
C THR A 9 0.10 6.94 3.29
N GLY A 10 -0.99 7.70 3.16
CA GLY A 10 -1.04 9.12 2.81
C GLY A 10 -0.80 9.37 1.33
N PHE A 11 0.24 8.76 0.77
CA PHE A 11 0.48 8.69 -0.67
C PHE A 11 0.92 7.28 -1.09
N GLY A 12 0.80 7.00 -2.38
CA GLY A 12 1.36 5.80 -3.01
C GLY A 12 2.27 6.16 -4.18
N GLY A 13 3.57 5.99 -4.02
CA GLY A 13 4.57 6.20 -5.06
C GLY A 13 5.30 4.93 -5.45
N THR A 14 6.62 5.05 -5.62
CA THR A 14 7.59 4.00 -5.89
C THR A 14 7.61 2.96 -4.79
N LEU A 15 7.64 3.35 -3.51
CA LEU A 15 7.66 2.42 -2.38
C LEU A 15 6.42 1.52 -2.35
N LYS A 16 5.23 2.10 -2.59
CA LYS A 16 3.99 1.31 -2.72
C LYS A 16 4.02 0.39 -3.94
N ASN A 17 4.55 0.88 -5.07
CA ASN A 17 4.65 0.08 -6.28
C ASN A 17 5.61 -1.11 -6.11
N LEU A 18 6.77 -0.91 -5.48
CA LEU A 18 7.72 -1.98 -5.17
C LEU A 18 7.19 -2.90 -4.07
N GLY A 19 6.88 -2.33 -2.90
CA GLY A 19 6.49 -3.07 -1.70
C GLY A 19 5.22 -3.87 -1.91
N MET A 20 4.13 -3.25 -2.36
CA MET A 20 2.89 -3.97 -2.60
C MET A 20 2.83 -4.59 -4.00
N GLY A 21 3.30 -3.90 -5.04
CA GLY A 21 3.17 -4.38 -6.42
C GLY A 21 4.04 -5.61 -6.74
N CYS A 22 5.26 -5.68 -6.21
CA CYS A 22 6.15 -6.84 -6.39
C CYS A 22 5.94 -7.94 -5.33
N SER A 23 5.03 -7.74 -4.38
CA SER A 23 4.72 -8.76 -3.37
C SER A 23 3.86 -9.89 -3.91
N SER A 24 4.14 -11.09 -3.41
CA SER A 24 3.25 -12.24 -3.58
C SER A 24 1.90 -11.98 -2.88
N ARG A 25 0.91 -12.82 -3.17
CA ARG A 25 -0.40 -12.75 -2.49
C ARG A 25 -0.26 -12.89 -0.96
N SER A 26 0.60 -13.80 -0.50
CA SER A 26 0.89 -13.97 0.91
C SER A 26 1.59 -12.74 1.48
N GLY A 27 2.52 -12.13 0.75
CA GLY A 27 3.21 -10.93 1.18
C GLY A 27 2.28 -9.72 1.33
N LYS A 28 1.32 -9.56 0.41
CA LYS A 28 0.27 -8.54 0.52
C LYS A 28 -0.59 -8.76 1.76
N MET A 29 -0.92 -10.01 2.08
CA MET A 29 -1.69 -10.32 3.30
C MET A 29 -0.90 -10.00 4.56
N GLN A 30 0.38 -10.36 4.63
CA GLN A 30 1.24 -10.04 5.77
C GLN A 30 1.41 -8.53 5.97
N GLN A 31 1.36 -7.75 4.90
CA GLN A 31 1.39 -6.29 4.96
C GLN A 31 0.11 -5.69 5.53
N HIS A 32 -1.06 -6.32 5.36
CA HIS A 32 -2.35 -5.77 5.78
C HIS A 32 -2.98 -6.41 7.03
N SER A 33 -2.45 -7.56 7.47
CA SER A 33 -3.00 -8.32 8.59
C SER A 33 -1.92 -9.04 9.37
N THR A 34 -2.06 -9.01 10.70
CA THR A 34 -1.22 -9.77 11.65
C THR A 34 -1.85 -11.09 12.09
N VAL A 35 -3.11 -11.32 11.72
CA VAL A 35 -3.91 -12.44 12.21
C VAL A 35 -4.45 -13.27 11.06
N ALA A 36 -4.86 -14.51 11.39
CA ALA A 36 -5.50 -15.37 10.43
C ALA A 36 -6.80 -14.74 9.87
N PRO A 37 -7.13 -15.02 8.60
CA PRO A 37 -8.35 -14.51 8.00
C PRO A 37 -9.59 -15.05 8.70
N LYS A 38 -10.67 -14.26 8.71
CA LYS A 38 -11.91 -14.60 9.42
C LYS A 38 -12.91 -15.25 8.48
N VAL A 39 -13.60 -16.27 8.95
CA VAL A 39 -14.73 -16.87 8.24
C VAL A 39 -16.03 -16.25 8.73
N ALA A 40 -16.80 -15.66 7.81
CA ALA A 40 -18.17 -15.24 8.05
C ALA A 40 -19.10 -16.44 7.84
N GLU A 41 -19.44 -17.14 8.93
CA GLU A 41 -20.22 -18.38 8.91
C GLU A 41 -21.54 -18.27 8.14
N LYS A 42 -22.19 -17.10 8.20
CA LYS A 42 -23.41 -16.79 7.44
C LYS A 42 -23.27 -17.06 5.94
N PHE A 43 -22.10 -16.82 5.36
CA PHE A 43 -21.84 -16.99 3.93
C PHE A 43 -21.10 -18.30 3.59
N CYS A 44 -20.61 -19.00 4.61
CA CYS A 44 -19.89 -20.26 4.42
C CYS A 44 -20.88 -21.40 4.14
N THR A 45 -20.69 -22.12 3.04
CA THR A 45 -21.54 -23.24 2.64
C THR A 45 -20.96 -24.61 3.03
N GLY A 46 -19.79 -24.64 3.69
CA GLY A 46 -19.14 -25.91 4.06
C GLY A 46 -18.53 -26.68 2.90
N CYS A 47 -18.38 -26.09 1.70
CA CYS A 47 -17.94 -26.78 0.48
C CYS A 47 -16.50 -27.34 0.50
N ALA A 48 -15.73 -27.08 1.57
CA ALA A 48 -14.37 -27.57 1.79
C ALA A 48 -13.32 -27.22 0.72
N VAL A 49 -13.61 -26.30 -0.20
CA VAL A 49 -12.62 -25.82 -1.19
C VAL A 49 -11.43 -25.16 -0.49
N CYS A 50 -11.69 -24.34 0.53
CA CYS A 50 -10.64 -23.68 1.31
C CYS A 50 -9.76 -24.68 2.06
N LEU A 51 -10.35 -25.74 2.65
CA LEU A 51 -9.65 -26.86 3.28
C LEU A 51 -8.65 -27.48 2.30
N LYS A 52 -9.12 -27.91 1.13
CA LYS A 52 -8.27 -28.53 0.08
C LYS A 52 -7.17 -27.61 -0.42
N SER A 53 -7.39 -26.29 -0.40
CA SER A 53 -6.40 -25.32 -0.85
C SER A 53 -5.27 -25.08 0.17
N CYS A 54 -5.51 -25.36 1.46
CA CYS A 54 -4.60 -24.99 2.53
C CYS A 54 -3.36 -25.90 2.57
N ALA A 55 -2.20 -25.36 2.19
CA ALA A 55 -0.93 -26.09 2.23
C ALA A 55 -0.36 -26.26 3.66
N HIS A 56 -0.98 -25.64 4.66
CA HIS A 56 -0.48 -25.59 6.04
C HIS A 56 -1.40 -26.34 7.01
N ALA A 57 -2.39 -27.08 6.50
CA ALA A 57 -3.41 -27.78 7.31
C ALA A 57 -4.15 -26.89 8.34
N ALA A 58 -4.11 -25.56 8.16
CA ALA A 58 -4.68 -24.58 9.10
C ALA A 58 -6.20 -24.40 9.01
N ILE A 59 -6.92 -25.25 8.29
CA ILE A 59 -8.37 -25.13 8.10
C ILE A 59 -9.02 -26.45 8.46
N ALA A 60 -10.13 -26.40 9.19
CA ALA A 60 -11.00 -27.53 9.47
C ALA A 60 -12.44 -27.20 9.08
N ILE A 61 -13.25 -28.24 8.82
CA ILE A 61 -14.71 -28.09 8.70
C ILE A 61 -15.34 -28.62 9.99
N ILE A 62 -15.88 -27.72 10.79
CA ILE A 62 -16.52 -28.00 12.08
C ILE A 62 -17.97 -27.54 11.97
N GLU A 63 -18.91 -28.42 12.28
CA GLU A 63 -20.36 -28.13 12.20
C GLU A 63 -20.80 -27.62 10.81
N GLY A 64 -20.17 -28.14 9.75
CA GLY A 64 -20.46 -27.73 8.37
C GLY A 64 -19.91 -26.34 7.99
N LYS A 65 -19.07 -25.73 8.83
CA LYS A 65 -18.45 -24.42 8.59
C LYS A 65 -16.94 -24.50 8.61
N ALA A 66 -16.30 -23.69 7.78
CA ALA A 66 -14.85 -23.58 7.80
C ALA A 66 -14.40 -22.80 9.05
N GLN A 67 -13.44 -23.35 9.78
CA GLN A 67 -12.71 -22.66 10.84
C GLN A 67 -11.23 -22.64 10.50
N VAL A 68 -10.56 -21.52 10.78
CA VAL A 68 -9.13 -21.34 10.54
C VAL A 68 -8.42 -21.40 11.88
N ASP A 69 -7.45 -22.29 12.02
CA ASP A 69 -6.53 -22.33 13.16
C ASP A 69 -5.49 -21.21 13.00
N PRO A 70 -5.50 -20.18 13.85
CA PRO A 70 -4.56 -19.07 13.75
C PRO A 70 -3.10 -19.49 13.99
N ALA A 71 -2.85 -20.53 14.80
CA ALA A 71 -1.50 -20.97 15.13
C ALA A 71 -0.81 -21.67 13.95
N ALA A 72 -1.58 -22.42 13.16
CA ALA A 72 -1.09 -23.08 11.94
C ALA A 72 -1.12 -22.16 10.70
N CYS A 73 -1.89 -21.07 10.73
CA CYS A 73 -2.08 -20.18 9.59
C CYS A 73 -0.87 -19.25 9.37
N VAL A 74 -0.26 -19.33 8.18
CA VAL A 74 0.86 -18.45 7.80
C VAL A 74 0.43 -17.18 7.05
N GLY A 75 -0.87 -16.93 6.91
CA GLY A 75 -1.39 -15.76 6.18
C GLY A 75 -1.15 -15.81 4.66
N CYS A 76 -1.19 -16.99 4.03
CA CYS A 76 -0.92 -17.09 2.59
C CYS A 76 -2.05 -16.57 1.68
N GLY A 77 -3.27 -16.45 2.23
CA GLY A 77 -4.45 -15.93 1.55
C GLY A 77 -5.09 -16.78 0.46
N ARG A 78 -4.60 -18.00 0.24
CA ARG A 78 -5.16 -18.89 -0.78
C ARG A 78 -6.62 -19.23 -0.51
N CYS A 79 -6.98 -19.46 0.75
CA CYS A 79 -8.35 -19.75 1.19
C CYS A 79 -9.33 -18.63 0.79
N ILE A 80 -8.92 -17.36 0.94
CA ILE A 80 -9.70 -16.18 0.54
C ILE A 80 -10.02 -16.22 -0.95
N THR A 81 -8.99 -16.41 -1.78
CA THR A 81 -9.17 -16.40 -3.25
C THR A 81 -9.96 -17.61 -3.76
N SER A 82 -9.89 -18.74 -3.04
CA SER A 82 -10.61 -19.96 -3.41
C SER A 82 -12.09 -19.94 -2.99
N CYS A 83 -12.48 -19.04 -2.08
CA CYS A 83 -13.82 -19.00 -1.55
C CYS A 83 -14.76 -18.26 -2.51
N LEU A 84 -15.50 -19.03 -3.32
CA LEU A 84 -16.44 -18.48 -4.31
C LEU A 84 -17.58 -17.67 -3.67
N THR A 85 -17.97 -18.00 -2.43
CA THR A 85 -18.98 -17.25 -1.68
C THR A 85 -18.41 -16.05 -0.92
N LYS A 86 -17.10 -15.79 -1.03
CA LYS A 86 -16.38 -14.71 -0.34
C LYS A 86 -16.58 -14.71 1.18
N ALA A 87 -16.83 -15.88 1.76
CA ALA A 87 -17.05 -16.05 3.20
C ALA A 87 -15.77 -15.87 4.03
N ILE A 88 -14.59 -15.99 3.43
CA ILE A 88 -13.31 -15.83 4.13
C ILE A 88 -12.71 -14.47 3.76
N THR A 89 -12.46 -13.61 4.74
CA THR A 89 -12.01 -12.23 4.51
C THR A 89 -10.74 -11.88 5.28
N ILE A 90 -9.98 -10.93 4.73
CA ILE A 90 -8.80 -10.35 5.38
C ILE A 90 -9.28 -9.57 6.60
N GLN A 91 -8.58 -9.70 7.72
CA GLN A 91 -8.75 -8.80 8.84
C GLN A 91 -7.86 -7.57 8.60
N TRP A 92 -8.47 -6.45 8.23
CA TRP A 92 -7.79 -5.16 8.04
C TRP A 92 -7.49 -4.51 9.40
N ASN A 93 -6.76 -5.22 10.25
CA ASN A 93 -6.48 -4.83 11.63
C ASN A 93 -5.07 -4.25 11.82
N GLU A 94 -4.29 -4.16 10.74
CA GLU A 94 -2.93 -3.62 10.82
C GLU A 94 -2.94 -2.09 10.92
N SER A 95 -2.08 -1.56 11.78
CA SER A 95 -1.93 -0.11 11.93
C SER A 95 -1.23 0.50 10.71
N ALA A 96 -1.66 1.68 10.27
CA ALA A 96 -1.07 2.37 9.12
C ALA A 96 0.48 2.48 9.19
N PRO A 97 1.10 2.84 10.34
CA PRO A 97 2.56 2.86 10.46
C PRO A 97 3.22 1.49 10.23
N LEU A 98 2.59 0.40 10.69
CA LEU A 98 3.16 -0.94 10.51
C LEU A 98 2.99 -1.44 9.06
N VAL A 99 1.86 -1.14 8.40
CA VAL A 99 1.71 -1.36 6.95
C VAL A 99 2.83 -0.66 6.18
N MET A 100 3.10 0.61 6.48
CA MET A 100 4.14 1.41 5.83
C MET A 100 5.55 0.83 6.03
N ARG A 101 5.87 0.36 7.24
CA ARG A 101 7.17 -0.27 7.53
C ARG A 101 7.34 -1.59 6.76
N LYS A 102 6.37 -2.49 6.87
CA LYS A 102 6.38 -3.76 6.11
C LYS A 102 6.48 -3.51 4.61
N MET A 103 5.75 -2.52 4.09
CA MET A 103 5.84 -2.12 2.69
C MET A 103 7.27 -1.71 2.29
N GLY A 104 7.96 -0.94 3.14
CA GLY A 104 9.38 -0.61 2.96
C GLY A 104 10.29 -1.84 2.95
N GLU A 105 10.10 -2.79 3.87
CA GLU A 105 10.87 -4.05 3.91
C GLU A 105 10.66 -4.89 2.64
N TYR A 106 9.42 -5.00 2.17
CA TYR A 106 9.10 -5.69 0.91
C TYR A 106 9.67 -4.94 -0.30
N ALA A 107 9.65 -3.61 -0.30
CA ALA A 107 10.29 -2.82 -1.35
C ALA A 107 11.79 -3.07 -1.41
N LYS A 108 12.46 -3.15 -0.24
CA LYS A 108 13.87 -3.54 -0.13
C LYS A 108 14.13 -4.95 -0.68
N GLY A 109 13.25 -5.90 -0.37
CA GLY A 109 13.31 -7.25 -0.96
C GLY A 109 13.18 -7.22 -2.49
N ALA A 110 12.29 -6.40 -3.04
CA ALA A 110 12.06 -6.30 -4.48
C ALA A 110 13.27 -5.77 -5.27
N VAL A 111 14.10 -4.94 -4.64
CA VAL A 111 15.32 -4.36 -5.24
C VAL A 111 16.62 -5.05 -4.80
N PHE A 112 16.52 -6.05 -3.91
CA PHE A 112 17.68 -6.78 -3.41
C PHE A 112 18.49 -7.41 -4.57
N GLY A 113 19.81 -7.23 -4.54
CA GLY A 113 20.73 -7.72 -5.58
C GLY A 113 20.71 -6.93 -6.90
N LYS A 114 19.98 -5.81 -7.00
CA LYS A 114 19.85 -5.00 -8.22
C LYS A 114 20.57 -3.65 -8.13
N GLY A 115 21.58 -3.53 -7.27
CA GLY A 115 22.34 -2.28 -7.08
C GLY A 115 22.88 -1.72 -8.41
N GLY A 116 22.64 -0.43 -8.65
CA GLY A 116 23.03 0.26 -9.88
C GLY A 116 22.25 -0.13 -11.14
N LYS A 117 21.20 -0.96 -11.03
CA LYS A 117 20.41 -1.48 -12.16
C LYS A 117 18.92 -1.16 -12.04
N THR A 118 18.57 -0.18 -11.21
CA THR A 118 17.19 0.24 -10.96
C THR A 118 16.99 1.68 -11.38
N LEU A 119 15.89 1.94 -12.10
CA LEU A 119 15.40 3.26 -12.43
C LEU A 119 13.92 3.32 -12.05
N PHE A 120 13.55 4.37 -11.33
CA PHE A 120 12.19 4.63 -10.89
C PHE A 120 11.67 5.87 -11.58
N LEU A 121 10.42 5.82 -12.02
CA LEU A 121 9.71 6.91 -12.67
C LEU A 121 8.40 7.13 -11.92
N ASN A 122 8.15 8.34 -11.43
CA ASN A 122 6.88 8.72 -10.82
C ASN A 122 6.17 9.74 -11.71
N PHE A 123 4.93 9.43 -12.08
CA PHE A 123 4.04 10.31 -12.82
C PHE A 123 3.18 11.05 -11.80
N ILE A 124 3.41 12.36 -11.64
CA ILE A 124 2.64 13.25 -10.75
C ILE A 124 1.59 13.95 -11.62
N THR A 125 0.62 13.18 -12.06
CA THR A 125 -0.47 13.59 -12.95
C THR A 125 -1.75 13.03 -12.40
N GLN A 126 -2.85 13.78 -12.43
CA GLN A 126 -4.16 13.33 -11.92
C GLN A 126 -4.06 12.77 -10.49
N VAL A 127 -3.40 13.51 -9.59
CA VAL A 127 -3.16 13.11 -8.20
C VAL A 127 -4.50 12.90 -7.47
N SER A 128 -5.02 11.68 -7.52
CA SER A 128 -6.32 11.30 -6.96
C SER A 128 -6.26 11.27 -5.43
N PRO A 129 -7.39 11.54 -4.73
CA PRO A 129 -7.43 11.52 -3.26
C PRO A 129 -7.41 10.09 -2.69
N ALA A 130 -7.66 9.07 -3.51
CA ALA A 130 -7.69 7.67 -3.12
C ALA A 130 -6.78 6.80 -4.00
N CYS A 131 -6.50 5.60 -3.52
CA CYS A 131 -5.68 4.62 -4.23
C CYS A 131 -6.30 4.17 -5.57
N ASP A 132 -5.46 4.01 -6.60
CA ASP A 132 -5.82 3.43 -7.91
C ASP A 132 -6.42 2.00 -7.84
N CYS A 133 -6.41 1.37 -6.67
CA CYS A 133 -7.06 0.08 -6.47
C CYS A 133 -8.59 0.18 -6.47
N TYR A 134 -9.16 1.38 -6.31
CA TYR A 134 -10.59 1.60 -6.42
C TYR A 134 -11.05 1.60 -7.88
N GLY A 135 -12.28 1.12 -8.11
CA GLY A 135 -12.89 1.12 -9.44
C GLY A 135 -13.38 2.50 -9.91
N HIS A 136 -13.02 3.56 -9.20
CA HIS A 136 -13.35 4.95 -9.49
C HIS A 136 -12.20 5.86 -9.08
N ALA A 137 -12.13 7.05 -9.68
CA ALA A 137 -11.24 8.12 -9.29
C ALA A 137 -12.05 9.41 -9.13
N ASP A 138 -11.73 10.19 -8.11
CA ASP A 138 -12.33 11.50 -7.85
C ASP A 138 -11.42 12.61 -8.42
N ALA A 139 -11.87 13.87 -8.37
CA ALA A 139 -11.14 15.02 -8.88
C ALA A 139 -9.71 15.12 -8.29
N PRO A 140 -8.68 15.42 -9.11
CA PRO A 140 -7.31 15.56 -8.64
C PRO A 140 -7.14 16.67 -7.61
N ILE A 141 -6.38 16.42 -6.54
CA ILE A 141 -6.17 17.38 -5.44
C ILE A 141 -5.17 18.49 -5.77
N VAL A 142 -4.36 18.32 -6.81
CA VAL A 142 -3.44 19.31 -7.38
C VAL A 142 -3.43 19.15 -8.90
N ASN A 143 -3.03 20.20 -9.63
CA ASN A 143 -2.77 20.11 -11.07
C ASN A 143 -1.57 19.21 -11.37
N ASP A 144 -1.50 18.72 -12.61
CA ASP A 144 -0.38 17.92 -13.11
C ASP A 144 0.95 18.66 -12.95
N ILE A 145 1.94 17.99 -12.36
CA ILE A 145 3.27 18.56 -12.10
C ILE A 145 4.29 18.04 -13.12
N GLY A 146 4.19 16.76 -13.50
CA GLY A 146 5.08 16.15 -14.49
C GLY A 146 5.60 14.77 -14.06
N ILE A 147 6.82 14.45 -14.47
CA ILE A 147 7.44 13.15 -14.24
C ILE A 147 8.75 13.34 -13.48
N CYS A 148 8.92 12.62 -12.38
CA CYS A 148 10.19 12.51 -11.67
C CYS A 148 10.89 11.20 -12.04
N ALA A 149 12.22 11.22 -12.07
CA ALA A 149 13.06 10.06 -12.31
C ALA A 149 14.17 10.00 -11.26
N SER A 150 14.50 8.81 -10.76
CA SER A 150 15.63 8.59 -9.85
C SER A 150 16.07 7.13 -9.85
N THR A 151 17.31 6.88 -9.48
CA THR A 151 17.80 5.53 -9.15
C THR A 151 17.61 5.19 -7.67
N ASP A 152 17.21 6.15 -6.85
CA ASP A 152 16.92 5.99 -5.41
C ASP A 152 15.39 6.03 -5.18
N PRO A 153 14.79 4.95 -4.64
CA PRO A 153 13.34 4.83 -4.48
C PRO A 153 12.77 5.65 -3.32
N VAL A 154 13.58 6.00 -2.31
CA VAL A 154 13.15 6.86 -1.19
C VAL A 154 13.21 8.32 -1.62
N ALA A 155 14.29 8.71 -2.31
CA ALA A 155 14.50 10.07 -2.78
C ALA A 155 13.43 10.51 -3.77
N ILE A 156 13.03 9.65 -4.72
CA ILE A 156 11.98 9.99 -5.69
C ILE A 156 10.62 10.19 -5.03
N ASP A 157 10.27 9.37 -4.02
CA ASP A 157 8.99 9.50 -3.34
C ASP A 157 8.99 10.73 -2.42
N GLN A 158 10.10 11.04 -1.76
CA GLN A 158 10.27 12.30 -1.01
C GLN A 158 10.13 13.51 -1.95
N ALA A 159 10.83 13.53 -3.08
CA ALA A 159 10.75 14.62 -4.05
C ALA A 159 9.33 14.80 -4.60
N CYS A 160 8.62 13.71 -4.90
CA CYS A 160 7.23 13.78 -5.35
C CYS A 160 6.29 14.32 -4.27
N ALA A 161 6.47 13.88 -3.02
CA ALA A 161 5.70 14.39 -1.89
C ALA A 161 5.89 15.89 -1.69
N ASP A 162 7.14 16.36 -1.77
CA ASP A 162 7.48 17.77 -1.62
C ASP A 162 6.95 18.61 -2.79
N LEU A 163 7.02 18.11 -4.02
CA LEU A 163 6.46 18.78 -5.19
C LEU A 163 4.94 18.94 -5.08
N VAL A 164 4.23 17.89 -4.67
CA VAL A 164 2.79 17.95 -4.43
C VAL A 164 2.49 18.92 -3.29
N ASN A 165 3.20 18.86 -2.16
CA ASN A 165 3.00 19.77 -1.02
C ASN A 165 3.30 21.24 -1.34
N ASN A 166 4.20 21.51 -2.29
CA ASN A 166 4.49 22.86 -2.77
C ASN A 166 3.58 23.32 -3.92
N ALA A 167 2.78 22.44 -4.52
CA ALA A 167 1.78 22.84 -5.49
C ALA A 167 0.59 23.54 -4.81
N ARG A 168 -0.14 24.38 -5.55
CA ARG A 168 -1.43 24.89 -5.10
C ARG A 168 -2.48 23.77 -5.22
N GLY A 169 -3.18 23.51 -4.12
CA GLY A 169 -4.28 22.56 -4.03
C GLY A 169 -5.53 23.05 -4.77
N ASN A 170 -6.21 22.12 -5.44
CA ASN A 170 -7.43 22.38 -6.17
C ASN A 170 -8.62 22.60 -5.23
N GLN A 171 -9.49 23.55 -5.58
CA GLN A 171 -10.75 23.81 -4.88
C GLN A 171 -11.82 22.81 -5.33
N ASP A 172 -12.86 22.64 -4.51
CA ASP A 172 -13.99 21.74 -4.80
C ASP A 172 -13.57 20.28 -5.06
N THR A 173 -12.55 19.83 -4.35
CA THR A 173 -12.05 18.45 -4.37
C THR A 173 -12.10 17.83 -2.97
N ALA A 174 -11.69 16.57 -2.83
CA ALA A 174 -11.55 15.91 -1.53
C ALA A 174 -10.44 16.51 -0.63
N LEU A 175 -9.66 17.49 -1.11
CA LEU A 175 -8.68 18.20 -0.31
C LEU A 175 -9.39 19.17 0.65
N ALA A 176 -9.39 18.85 1.95
CA ALA A 176 -10.10 19.64 2.96
C ALA A 176 -9.24 20.76 3.59
N SER A 177 -7.91 20.67 3.49
CA SER A 177 -6.99 21.67 4.03
C SER A 177 -5.63 21.60 3.35
N GLY A 178 -4.77 22.59 3.59
CA GLY A 178 -3.43 22.62 3.01
C GLY A 178 -3.38 23.08 1.54
N HIS A 179 -4.34 23.89 1.10
CA HIS A 179 -4.43 24.36 -0.30
C HIS A 179 -3.25 25.23 -0.75
N GLU A 180 -2.64 26.01 0.15
CA GLU A 180 -1.52 26.88 -0.22
C GLU A 180 -0.21 26.08 -0.38
N PRO A 181 0.72 26.53 -1.25
CA PRO A 181 2.08 25.99 -1.32
C PRO A 181 2.74 25.86 0.06
N GLY A 182 3.32 24.69 0.34
CA GLY A 182 3.92 24.36 1.64
C GLY A 182 2.94 23.72 2.63
N GLY A 183 1.63 23.76 2.36
CA GLY A 183 0.64 22.98 3.12
C GLY A 183 0.77 21.48 2.84
N ASP A 184 0.49 20.64 3.83
CA ASP A 184 0.48 19.19 3.67
C ASP A 184 -0.84 18.71 3.06
N LYS A 185 -0.84 18.39 1.77
CA LYS A 185 -2.06 17.95 1.08
C LYS A 185 -2.41 16.51 1.41
N PHE A 186 -1.45 15.67 1.79
CA PHE A 186 -1.73 14.28 2.16
C PHE A 186 -2.51 14.23 3.47
N ARG A 187 -2.11 15.00 4.48
CA ARG A 187 -2.91 15.20 5.70
C ARG A 187 -4.17 16.03 5.43
N GLY A 188 -4.15 16.89 4.42
CA GLY A 188 -5.33 17.60 3.92
C GLY A 188 -6.46 16.68 3.44
N VAL A 189 -6.13 15.50 2.92
CA VAL A 189 -7.09 14.46 2.49
C VAL A 189 -7.27 13.37 3.55
N HIS A 190 -6.17 12.93 4.18
CA HIS A 190 -6.13 11.83 5.16
C HIS A 190 -5.51 12.29 6.49
N PRO A 191 -6.23 13.04 7.35
CA PRO A 191 -5.64 13.76 8.50
C PRO A 191 -5.00 12.89 9.57
N LYS A 192 -5.32 11.59 9.61
CA LYS A 192 -4.85 10.64 10.62
C LYS A 192 -3.65 9.81 10.16
N ILE A 193 -3.11 10.08 8.97
CA ILE A 193 -2.08 9.26 8.35
C ILE A 193 -0.77 10.03 8.27
N ASP A 194 0.23 9.54 9.01
CA ASP A 194 1.59 10.05 8.99
C ASP A 194 2.38 9.45 7.83
N TRP A 195 2.26 10.07 6.67
CA TRP A 195 2.81 9.57 5.40
C TRP A 195 4.34 9.46 5.41
N GLU A 196 5.02 10.20 6.26
CA GLU A 196 6.49 10.21 6.39
C GLU A 196 7.03 8.87 6.89
N VAL A 197 6.23 8.09 7.63
CA VAL A 197 6.67 6.83 8.24
C VAL A 197 7.28 5.88 7.20
N GLN A 198 6.71 5.82 5.99
CA GLN A 198 7.25 4.96 4.93
C GLN A 198 8.63 5.42 4.44
N LEU A 199 8.86 6.73 4.37
CA LEU A 199 10.12 7.32 3.91
C LEU A 199 11.20 7.22 4.99
N GLU A 200 10.85 7.55 6.24
CA GLU A 200 11.73 7.41 7.41
C GLU A 200 12.19 5.97 7.59
N HIS A 201 11.25 5.03 7.49
CA HIS A 201 11.60 3.63 7.59
C HIS A 201 12.45 3.17 6.40
N GLY A 202 12.12 3.58 5.18
CA GLY A 202 12.91 3.30 3.98
C GLY A 202 14.37 3.73 4.13
N GLU A 203 14.59 4.96 4.60
CA GLU A 203 15.94 5.45 4.90
C GLU A 203 16.62 4.66 6.03
N LYS A 204 15.90 4.41 7.13
CA LYS A 204 16.43 3.64 8.28
C LYS A 204 16.90 2.24 7.89
N ILE A 205 16.22 1.57 6.98
CA ILE A 205 16.61 0.22 6.52
C ILE A 205 17.61 0.25 5.36
N GLY A 206 18.09 1.42 4.93
CA GLY A 206 19.04 1.57 3.83
C GLY A 206 18.45 1.23 2.45
N LEU A 207 17.16 1.51 2.23
CA LEU A 207 16.50 1.37 0.93
C LEU A 207 16.84 2.55 -0.02
N GLY A 208 17.18 3.70 0.55
CA GLY A 208 17.50 4.95 -0.15
C GLY A 208 17.67 6.09 0.84
N SER A 209 17.76 7.32 0.37
CA SER A 209 17.81 8.51 1.24
C SER A 209 16.61 9.42 1.03
N ARG A 210 16.20 10.12 2.10
CA ARG A 210 15.25 11.23 2.01
C ARG A 210 15.91 12.50 1.46
N GLN A 211 17.24 12.58 1.48
CA GLN A 211 17.95 13.71 0.88
C GLN A 211 18.02 13.54 -0.63
N TYR A 212 17.76 14.62 -1.36
CA TYR A 212 17.82 14.63 -2.81
C TYR A 212 18.19 16.02 -3.31
N GLU A 213 18.71 16.07 -4.54
CA GLU A 213 18.87 17.29 -5.32
C GLU A 213 17.88 17.24 -6.48
N LEU A 214 17.05 18.27 -6.62
CA LEU A 214 16.10 18.37 -7.73
C LEU A 214 16.75 19.05 -8.93
N VAL A 215 17.09 18.27 -9.96
CA VAL A 215 17.57 18.78 -11.24
C VAL A 215 16.39 18.91 -12.21
N ARG A 216 16.15 20.12 -12.72
CA ARG A 216 15.17 20.36 -13.79
C ARG A 216 15.85 20.27 -15.14
N LEU A 217 15.32 19.41 -16.01
CA LEU A 217 15.77 19.22 -17.39
C LEU A 217 14.93 20.08 -18.34
#